data_AF-A0A8T0L8B2-F1
#
_entry.id   AF-A0A8T0L8B2-F1
#
_cell.length_a   1.000
_cell.length_b   1.000
_cell.length_c   1.000
_cell.angle_alpha   90.00
_cell.angle_beta   90.00
_cell.angle_gamma   90.00
#
_symmetry.space_group_name_H-M   'P 1'
#
loop_
_entity.id
_entity.type
_entity.pdbx_description
1 polymer ?
#
loop_
_entity_poly.entity_id
_entity_poly.type
_entity_poly.pdbx_seq_one_letter_code
_entity_poly.pdbx_strand_id
1 'polypeptide(L)'
;MQATMDPHPGTFPVLSYVMSRLPSFGPRSPASISASSASASTSDSASTSRSHHVDIEQPPHSDASSSSIVGQMPNLANPEMLASMTRAISDVAQARSVFKVMGPRPTHEEVDEAKAKLADLEAHLSRQLEEIVGLPRPPEIDEARWTAHIAEKEKVIKESTEKEKRILKSIIQLDNMHDAYGKLLKDAEKRLVKIYENDGADYDNNNENEEDDEDSVQVKEQVEGILKEAYGKGVERIALSGKRLKYLPEAFGHIPALIVLDVSTNQLSVIPDSICGLESLEELNLSSNALESLPESIGLLQKLKVLNVSGNKLSALPDSISKCSSLVELDASFNSLSYLPTNIGFELHNLQKLMIQLNKIRSLPSSICEMKSLRYLDAHFNELRGLPVAIGKLTNLQVLNLSSNFSDLRELPETFGDLINLRELDLSNNQIHALPDSFGRLHNLTKLNLEQNPVEVPPMHVVGEGLQAIKGFMSQRWIDILEEEERKTTQEVQEQGENGWLTRTTSWLKNVSENVTEMIMSPKTPKEAYLNQQL
;
A
#
# COMPACT_ATOMS: atom_id res chain seq x y z
N MET A 1 -23.56 -2.64 4.44
CA MET A 1 -24.10 -3.74 3.60
C MET A 1 -23.53 -5.05 4.12
N GLN A 2 -24.40 -5.95 4.60
CA GLN A 2 -24.02 -7.26 5.11
C GLN A 2 -23.40 -8.09 3.98
N ALA A 3 -22.07 -8.26 4.00
CA ALA A 3 -21.42 -9.33 3.27
C ALA A 3 -21.57 -10.60 4.10
N THR A 4 -22.74 -11.23 4.03
CA THR A 4 -22.83 -12.67 4.28
C THR A 4 -21.96 -13.34 3.22
N MET A 5 -20.69 -13.59 3.55
CA MET A 5 -19.75 -14.34 2.72
C MET A 5 -20.10 -15.83 2.70
N ASP A 6 -21.36 -16.15 2.39
CA ASP A 6 -21.68 -17.44 1.83
C ASP A 6 -21.48 -17.32 0.31
N PRO A 7 -20.83 -18.30 -0.33
CA PRO A 7 -20.56 -18.23 -1.76
C PRO A 7 -21.87 -18.22 -2.55
N HIS A 8 -22.24 -17.02 -2.99
CA HIS A 8 -23.40 -16.81 -3.84
C HIS A 8 -23.08 -17.35 -5.24
N PRO A 9 -24.00 -18.03 -5.92
CA PRO A 9 -23.75 -18.60 -7.25
C PRO A 9 -23.36 -17.56 -8.31
N GLY A 10 -23.57 -16.26 -8.04
CA GLY A 10 -23.09 -15.16 -8.89
C GLY A 10 -21.66 -14.69 -8.61
N THR A 11 -21.03 -15.10 -7.50
CA THR A 11 -19.67 -14.68 -7.14
C THR A 11 -18.69 -15.86 -7.16
N PHE A 12 -19.14 -17.06 -6.81
CA PHE A 12 -18.30 -18.25 -6.68
C PHE A 12 -19.03 -19.51 -7.19
N PRO A 13 -19.20 -19.68 -8.52
CA PRO A 13 -20.11 -20.66 -9.12
C PRO A 13 -19.70 -22.13 -8.90
N VAL A 14 -18.40 -22.45 -9.02
CA VAL A 14 -17.87 -23.82 -8.80
C VAL A 14 -17.98 -24.19 -7.31
N LEU A 15 -17.64 -23.26 -6.43
CA LEU A 15 -17.71 -23.44 -4.98
C LEU A 15 -19.17 -23.60 -4.51
N SER A 16 -20.09 -22.77 -5.01
CA SER A 16 -21.52 -22.85 -4.69
C SER A 16 -22.14 -24.17 -5.17
N TYR A 17 -21.76 -24.63 -6.37
CA TYR A 17 -22.24 -25.89 -6.94
C TYR A 17 -21.72 -27.12 -6.19
N VAL A 18 -20.41 -27.20 -5.91
CA VAL A 18 -19.82 -28.31 -5.13
C VAL A 18 -20.42 -28.39 -3.72
N MET A 19 -20.70 -27.23 -3.11
CA MET A 19 -21.34 -27.13 -1.80
C MET A 19 -22.81 -27.57 -1.80
N SER A 20 -23.55 -27.38 -2.89
CA SER A 20 -24.95 -27.84 -3.02
C SER A 20 -25.08 -29.36 -3.11
N ARG A 21 -24.00 -30.06 -3.45
CA ARG A 21 -23.92 -31.52 -3.65
C ARG A 21 -23.39 -32.28 -2.43
N LEU A 22 -22.87 -31.59 -1.42
CA LEU A 22 -22.39 -32.23 -0.18
C LEU A 22 -23.59 -32.56 0.73
N PRO A 23 -23.68 -33.78 1.29
CA PRO A 23 -24.57 -34.03 2.41
C PRO A 23 -24.17 -33.08 3.53
N SER A 24 -25.13 -32.37 4.13
CA SER A 24 -24.86 -31.55 5.31
C SER A 24 -24.27 -32.46 6.40
N PHE A 25 -22.95 -32.40 6.61
CA PHE A 25 -22.34 -32.99 7.79
C PHE A 25 -22.72 -32.09 8.97
N GLY A 26 -23.92 -32.34 9.50
CA GLY A 26 -24.35 -31.82 10.79
C GLY A 26 -23.37 -32.23 11.87
N PRO A 27 -23.19 -31.41 12.91
CA PRO A 27 -22.20 -31.67 13.94
C PRO A 27 -22.50 -33.01 14.64
N ARG A 28 -21.53 -33.92 14.62
CA ARG A 28 -21.49 -35.02 15.59
C ARG A 28 -21.33 -34.38 16.96
N SER A 29 -22.39 -34.44 17.76
CA SER A 29 -22.37 -34.09 19.18
C SER A 29 -21.20 -34.81 19.88
N PRO A 30 -20.42 -34.12 20.72
CA PRO A 30 -19.37 -34.78 21.48
C PRO A 30 -20.01 -35.73 22.50
N ALA A 31 -19.55 -36.98 22.47
CA ALA A 31 -19.91 -38.00 23.44
C ALA A 31 -19.65 -37.47 24.86
N SER A 32 -20.70 -37.44 25.66
CA SER A 32 -20.64 -37.24 27.10
C SER A 32 -19.77 -38.33 27.72
N ILE A 33 -18.74 -37.90 28.43
CA ILE A 33 -18.05 -38.70 29.43
C ILE A 33 -19.08 -39.07 30.49
N SER A 34 -19.48 -40.34 30.55
CA SER A 34 -20.13 -40.91 31.73
C SER A 34 -19.55 -42.29 32.03
N ALA A 35 -18.73 -42.28 33.09
CA ALA A 35 -18.43 -43.35 34.03
C ALA A 35 -18.71 -44.80 33.63
N SER A 36 -17.64 -45.56 33.55
CA SER A 36 -17.62 -47.00 33.80
C SER A 36 -18.07 -47.30 35.24
N SER A 37 -19.22 -47.97 35.39
CA SER A 37 -19.49 -48.83 36.56
C SER A 37 -20.42 -49.98 36.17
N ALA A 38 -19.82 -51.17 36.18
CA ALA A 38 -20.35 -52.48 36.57
C ALA A 38 -21.71 -53.01 36.04
N SER A 39 -21.61 -54.29 35.65
CA SER A 39 -22.58 -55.39 35.82
C SER A 39 -23.42 -55.86 34.61
N ALA A 40 -22.96 -56.99 34.07
CA ALA A 40 -23.66 -58.28 33.95
C ALA A 40 -24.97 -58.42 33.15
N SER A 41 -24.94 -59.44 32.27
CA SER A 41 -26.03 -60.38 31.91
C SER A 41 -27.22 -59.78 31.15
N THR A 42 -27.90 -60.42 30.20
CA THR A 42 -27.85 -61.72 29.51
C THR A 42 -28.85 -61.57 28.36
N SER A 43 -28.67 -62.38 27.32
CA SER A 43 -29.66 -62.84 26.33
C SER A 43 -31.13 -62.42 26.52
N ASP A 44 -31.76 -61.93 25.45
CA ASP A 44 -32.88 -62.71 24.88
C ASP A 44 -33.27 -62.26 23.47
N SER A 45 -34.19 -63.01 22.90
CA SER A 45 -34.20 -63.59 21.57
C SER A 45 -35.47 -63.23 20.79
N ALA A 46 -35.51 -63.69 19.52
CA ALA A 46 -36.68 -63.91 18.66
C ALA A 46 -37.28 -62.67 17.96
N SER A 47 -37.04 -62.50 16.64
CA SER A 47 -37.77 -63.07 15.49
C SER A 47 -39.05 -62.27 15.17
N THR A 48 -39.32 -61.80 13.95
CA THR A 48 -39.54 -62.59 12.74
C THR A 48 -39.62 -61.68 11.49
N SER A 49 -38.81 -62.00 10.49
CA SER A 49 -39.12 -62.10 9.05
C SER A 49 -40.28 -61.30 8.42
N ARG A 50 -39.94 -60.49 7.39
CA ARG A 50 -40.44 -60.70 6.01
C ARG A 50 -39.62 -59.94 4.97
N SER A 51 -39.29 -60.65 3.92
CA SER A 51 -38.49 -60.28 2.76
C SER A 51 -39.31 -59.59 1.67
N HIS A 52 -38.79 -58.50 1.08
CA HIS A 52 -38.54 -58.34 -0.36
C HIS A 52 -38.52 -56.85 -0.79
N HIS A 53 -37.65 -56.60 -1.77
CA HIS A 53 -37.58 -55.44 -2.67
C HIS A 53 -37.12 -54.11 -2.09
N VAL A 54 -35.84 -53.82 -2.34
CA VAL A 54 -35.26 -52.47 -2.35
C VAL A 54 -35.64 -51.86 -3.70
N ASP A 55 -36.71 -51.07 -3.72
CA ASP A 55 -36.96 -50.10 -4.77
C ASP A 55 -36.25 -48.78 -4.42
N ILE A 56 -35.59 -48.25 -5.44
CA ILE A 56 -34.83 -47.00 -5.44
C ILE A 56 -35.84 -45.85 -5.40
N GLU A 57 -36.02 -45.22 -4.24
CA GLU A 57 -36.66 -43.91 -4.15
C GLU A 57 -35.62 -42.79 -4.31
N GLN A 58 -35.89 -41.93 -5.29
CA GLN A 58 -35.15 -40.71 -5.62
C GLN A 58 -35.18 -39.68 -4.48
N PRO A 59 -34.14 -38.82 -4.34
CA PRO A 59 -34.23 -37.60 -3.53
C PRO A 59 -34.96 -36.47 -4.27
N PRO A 60 -35.43 -35.43 -3.53
CA PRO A 60 -36.49 -34.54 -3.93
C PRO A 60 -36.06 -33.44 -4.90
N HIS A 61 -37.09 -32.85 -5.51
CA HIS A 61 -37.12 -31.84 -6.56
C HIS A 61 -36.05 -30.74 -6.49
N SER A 62 -35.42 -30.56 -7.65
CA SER A 62 -34.48 -29.54 -8.08
C SER A 62 -34.97 -28.10 -7.85
N ASP A 63 -34.22 -27.32 -7.08
CA ASP A 63 -34.21 -25.87 -7.21
C ASP A 63 -33.69 -25.49 -8.60
N ALA A 64 -34.46 -24.67 -9.30
CA ALA A 64 -34.27 -24.31 -10.72
C ALA A 64 -32.92 -23.63 -11.03
N SER A 65 -32.16 -23.18 -10.03
CA SER A 65 -30.80 -22.62 -10.20
C SER A 65 -29.71 -23.69 -10.41
N SER A 66 -29.90 -24.91 -9.89
CA SER A 66 -28.93 -26.01 -10.01
C SER A 66 -28.91 -26.61 -11.42
N SER A 67 -30.07 -26.66 -12.09
CA SER A 67 -30.21 -27.19 -13.45
C SER A 67 -29.48 -26.37 -14.52
N SER A 68 -29.29 -25.06 -14.30
CA SER A 68 -28.58 -24.17 -15.22
C SER A 68 -27.06 -24.32 -15.16
N ILE A 69 -26.50 -24.71 -14.01
CA ILE A 69 -25.05 -24.85 -13.82
C ILE A 69 -24.56 -26.21 -14.35
N VAL A 70 -25.36 -27.27 -14.18
CA VAL A 70 -25.05 -28.62 -14.73
C VAL A 70 -25.00 -28.59 -16.27
N GLY A 71 -25.84 -27.76 -16.92
CA GLY A 71 -25.78 -27.56 -18.36
C GLY A 71 -24.57 -26.77 -18.85
N GLN A 72 -23.92 -25.99 -17.98
CA GLN A 72 -22.72 -25.22 -18.29
C GLN A 72 -21.41 -25.95 -17.95
N MET A 73 -21.44 -26.97 -17.09
CA MET A 73 -20.26 -27.66 -16.58
C MET A 73 -20.48 -29.19 -16.45
N PRO A 74 -20.36 -29.97 -17.53
CA PRO A 74 -20.69 -31.40 -17.56
C PRO A 74 -19.75 -32.29 -16.72
N ASN A 75 -18.50 -31.88 -16.50
CA ASN A 75 -17.46 -32.68 -15.85
C ASN A 75 -17.63 -32.86 -14.33
N LEU A 76 -18.47 -32.02 -13.70
CA LEU A 76 -18.75 -32.03 -12.26
C LEU A 76 -19.63 -33.21 -11.79
N ALA A 77 -20.00 -34.13 -12.68
CA ALA A 77 -20.74 -35.35 -12.38
C ALA A 77 -19.84 -36.57 -12.09
N ASN A 78 -18.52 -36.47 -12.29
CA ASN A 78 -17.59 -37.60 -12.12
C ASN A 78 -17.21 -37.83 -10.63
N PRO A 79 -17.43 -39.02 -10.05
CA PRO A 79 -17.07 -39.33 -8.66
C PRO A 79 -15.56 -39.29 -8.35
N GLU A 80 -14.67 -39.50 -9.32
CA GLU A 80 -13.21 -39.41 -9.10
C GLU A 80 -12.75 -37.94 -8.94
N MET A 81 -13.36 -37.03 -9.69
CA MET A 81 -13.13 -35.58 -9.58
C MET A 81 -13.55 -35.05 -8.18
N LEU A 82 -14.70 -35.51 -7.68
CA LEU A 82 -15.15 -35.20 -6.33
C LEU A 82 -14.18 -35.73 -5.26
N ALA A 83 -13.58 -36.91 -5.49
CA ALA A 83 -12.56 -37.47 -4.60
C ALA A 83 -11.27 -36.64 -4.62
N SER A 84 -10.82 -36.15 -5.79
CA SER A 84 -9.67 -35.24 -5.93
C SER A 84 -9.90 -33.88 -5.25
N MET A 85 -11.14 -33.38 -5.28
CA MET A 85 -11.55 -32.14 -4.62
C MET A 85 -11.67 -32.24 -3.08
N THR A 86 -11.63 -33.45 -2.50
CA THR A 86 -11.88 -33.71 -1.06
C THR A 86 -11.04 -32.84 -0.13
N ARG A 87 -9.76 -32.59 -0.46
CA ARG A 87 -8.86 -31.80 0.38
C ARG A 87 -9.23 -30.32 0.40
N ALA A 88 -9.53 -29.74 -0.77
CA ALA A 88 -10.00 -28.36 -0.87
C ALA A 88 -11.39 -28.19 -0.24
N ILE A 89 -12.26 -29.20 -0.36
CA ILE A 89 -13.57 -29.25 0.32
C ILE A 89 -13.40 -29.29 1.85
N SER A 90 -12.45 -30.08 2.37
CA SER A 90 -12.13 -30.13 3.80
C SER A 90 -11.63 -28.79 4.34
N ASP A 91 -10.73 -28.12 3.60
CA ASP A 91 -10.18 -26.80 3.98
C ASP A 91 -11.28 -25.73 4.07
N VAL A 92 -12.23 -25.74 3.12
CA VAL A 92 -13.39 -24.82 3.12
C VAL A 92 -14.38 -25.17 4.25
N ALA A 93 -14.66 -26.46 4.49
CA ALA A 93 -15.53 -26.90 5.58
C ALA A 93 -14.96 -26.49 6.95
N GLN A 94 -13.64 -26.61 7.13
CA GLN A 94 -12.94 -26.18 8.32
C GLN A 94 -12.99 -24.65 8.49
N ALA A 95 -12.74 -23.89 7.42
CA ALA A 95 -12.86 -22.43 7.46
C ALA A 95 -14.28 -21.97 7.82
N ARG A 96 -15.34 -22.61 7.29
CA ARG A 96 -16.74 -22.32 7.65
C ARG A 96 -17.07 -22.64 9.11
N SER A 97 -16.56 -23.76 9.63
CA SER A 97 -16.73 -24.13 11.05
C SER A 97 -16.14 -23.04 11.96
N VAL A 98 -14.97 -22.52 11.61
CA VAL A 98 -14.32 -21.44 12.38
C VAL A 98 -15.08 -20.12 12.25
N PHE A 99 -15.53 -19.74 11.04
CA PHE A 99 -16.35 -18.52 10.86
C PHE A 99 -17.67 -18.55 11.63
N LYS A 100 -18.32 -19.72 11.73
CA LYS A 100 -19.54 -19.89 12.53
C LYS A 100 -19.31 -19.65 14.02
N VAL A 101 -18.09 -19.84 14.50
CA VAL A 101 -17.68 -19.64 15.90
C VAL A 101 -17.16 -18.22 16.15
N MET A 102 -16.48 -17.59 15.18
CA MET A 102 -15.84 -16.26 15.34
C MET A 102 -16.81 -15.07 15.39
N GLY A 103 -18.07 -15.24 14.96
CA GLY A 103 -19.06 -14.16 14.97
C GLY A 103 -18.88 -13.15 13.83
N PRO A 104 -19.56 -11.99 13.88
CA PRO A 104 -19.49 -10.99 12.82
C PRO A 104 -18.11 -10.33 12.79
N ARG A 105 -17.63 -10.05 11.58
CA ARG A 105 -16.38 -9.28 11.39
C ARG A 105 -16.58 -7.86 11.95
N PRO A 106 -15.65 -7.34 12.77
CA PRO A 106 -15.64 -5.94 13.16
C PRO A 106 -15.62 -5.02 11.93
N THR A 107 -16.27 -3.87 12.04
CA THR A 107 -16.21 -2.84 10.99
C THR A 107 -14.82 -2.21 10.93
N HIS A 108 -14.46 -1.64 9.78
CA HIS A 108 -13.18 -0.95 9.62
C HIS A 108 -13.06 0.24 10.59
N GLU A 109 -14.18 0.92 10.87
CA GLU A 109 -14.26 2.01 11.85
C GLU A 109 -13.94 1.53 13.27
N GLU A 110 -14.50 0.39 13.71
CA GLU A 110 -14.22 -0.18 15.03
C GLU A 110 -12.76 -0.64 15.20
N VAL A 111 -12.14 -1.15 14.13
CA VAL A 111 -10.73 -1.58 14.13
C VAL A 111 -9.80 -0.37 14.19
N ASP A 112 -10.10 0.69 13.43
CA ASP A 112 -9.31 1.92 13.45
C ASP A 112 -9.45 2.66 14.78
N GLU A 113 -10.66 2.72 15.34
CA GLU A 113 -10.90 3.26 16.67
C GLU A 113 -10.16 2.45 17.74
N ALA A 114 -10.13 1.11 17.63
CA ALA A 114 -9.38 0.27 18.55
C ALA A 114 -7.86 0.47 18.47
N LYS A 115 -7.31 0.68 17.26
CA LYS A 115 -5.89 1.00 17.07
C LYS A 115 -5.53 2.38 17.61
N ALA A 116 -6.38 3.39 17.36
CA ALA A 116 -6.19 4.74 17.88
C ALA A 116 -6.22 4.76 19.42
N LYS A 117 -7.23 4.11 20.03
CA LYS A 117 -7.31 3.99 21.50
C LYS A 117 -6.14 3.23 22.11
N LEU A 118 -5.61 2.22 21.43
CA LEU A 118 -4.44 1.48 21.92
C LEU A 118 -3.17 2.34 21.91
N ALA A 119 -2.98 3.18 20.88
CA ALA A 119 -1.89 4.14 20.81
C ALA A 119 -2.04 5.25 21.88
N ASP A 120 -3.25 5.75 22.10
CA ASP A 120 -3.53 6.75 23.14
C ASP A 120 -3.26 6.19 24.54
N LEU A 121 -3.66 4.94 24.83
CA LEU A 121 -3.36 4.26 26.08
C LEU A 121 -1.86 4.05 26.28
N GLU A 122 -1.10 3.82 25.22
CA GLU A 122 0.37 3.70 25.27
C GLU A 122 1.07 5.03 25.56
N ALA A 123 0.61 6.10 24.93
CA ALA A 123 1.09 7.45 25.20
C ALA A 123 0.71 7.89 26.63
N HIS A 124 -0.50 7.59 27.08
CA HIS A 124 -0.97 7.91 28.43
C HIS A 124 -0.20 7.13 29.51
N LEU A 125 0.01 5.82 29.32
CA LEU A 125 0.81 4.99 30.22
C LEU A 125 2.24 5.50 30.34
N SER A 126 2.88 5.85 29.21
CA SER A 126 4.24 6.38 29.20
C SER A 126 4.33 7.68 30.02
N ARG A 127 3.38 8.61 29.82
CA ARG A 127 3.31 9.87 30.57
C ARG A 127 3.08 9.65 32.07
N GLN A 128 2.18 8.74 32.45
CA GLN A 128 1.91 8.43 33.86
C GLN A 128 3.10 7.79 34.57
N LEU A 129 3.85 6.92 33.87
CA LEU A 129 5.07 6.32 34.42
C LEU A 129 6.18 7.37 34.63
N GLU A 130 6.35 8.30 33.68
CA GLU A 130 7.31 9.42 33.81
C GLU A 130 6.96 10.34 34.99
N GLU A 131 5.67 10.67 35.17
CA GLU A 131 5.20 11.50 36.27
C GLU A 131 5.46 10.86 37.63
N ILE A 132 5.24 9.54 37.74
CA ILE A 132 5.47 8.78 38.99
C ILE A 132 6.95 8.68 39.34
N VAL A 133 7.81 8.44 38.36
CA VAL A 133 9.26 8.40 38.56
C VAL A 133 9.82 9.79 38.91
N GLY A 134 9.18 10.86 38.45
CA GLY A 134 9.53 12.25 38.74
C GLY A 134 9.08 12.80 40.10
N LEU A 135 8.30 12.04 40.89
CA LEU A 135 7.78 12.52 42.18
C LEU A 135 8.92 12.72 43.21
N PRO A 136 9.00 13.91 43.85
CA PRO A 136 10.02 14.17 44.86
C PRO A 136 9.77 13.32 46.11
N ARG A 137 10.83 12.70 46.65
CA ARG A 137 10.76 11.89 47.88
C ARG A 137 10.45 12.78 49.10
N PRO A 138 9.40 12.50 49.89
CA PRO A 138 9.14 13.19 51.14
C PRO A 138 10.25 12.95 52.18
N PRO A 139 10.63 13.97 52.98
CA PRO A 139 11.75 13.89 53.92
C PRO A 139 11.50 12.90 55.09
N GLU A 140 10.26 12.54 55.35
CA GLU A 140 9.81 11.67 56.45
C GLU A 140 9.84 10.17 56.11
N ILE A 141 10.05 9.82 54.84
CA ILE A 141 9.96 8.43 54.33
C ILE A 141 11.35 7.94 53.95
N ASP A 142 11.72 6.76 54.48
CA ASP A 142 12.95 6.05 54.15
C ASP A 142 13.00 5.63 52.66
N GLU A 143 14.20 5.62 52.09
CA GLU A 143 14.44 5.42 50.66
C GLU A 143 13.94 4.05 50.16
N ALA A 144 14.13 3.00 50.96
CA ALA A 144 13.64 1.65 50.65
C ALA A 144 12.10 1.57 50.64
N ARG A 145 11.43 2.34 51.51
CA ARG A 145 9.95 2.40 51.54
C ARG A 145 9.40 3.26 50.41
N TRP A 146 10.09 4.34 50.04
CA TRP A 146 9.71 5.20 48.92
C TRP A 146 9.82 4.46 47.59
N THR A 147 10.93 3.77 47.34
CA THR A 147 11.14 2.96 46.12
C THR A 147 10.11 1.84 46.00
N ALA A 148 9.77 1.15 47.11
CA ALA A 148 8.70 0.16 47.12
C ALA A 148 7.31 0.77 46.83
N HIS A 149 7.04 1.97 47.33
CA HIS A 149 5.77 2.68 47.07
C HIS A 149 5.62 3.09 45.60
N ILE A 150 6.71 3.58 44.98
CA ILE A 150 6.75 3.92 43.56
C ILE A 150 6.57 2.66 42.71
N ALA A 151 7.27 1.57 43.03
CA ALA A 151 7.16 0.30 42.32
C ALA A 151 5.73 -0.29 42.37
N GLU A 152 5.05 -0.19 43.51
CA GLU A 152 3.66 -0.66 43.64
C GLU A 152 2.70 0.22 42.82
N LYS A 153 2.89 1.54 42.80
CA LYS A 153 2.10 2.47 41.96
C LYS A 153 2.30 2.20 40.46
N GLU A 154 3.53 1.99 40.03
CA GLU A 154 3.80 1.59 38.64
C GLU A 154 3.12 0.29 38.27
N LYS A 155 3.17 -0.71 39.16
CA LYS A 155 2.58 -2.02 38.95
C LYS A 155 1.07 -1.93 38.77
N VAL A 156 0.37 -1.18 39.63
CA VAL A 156 -1.09 -1.00 39.56
C VAL A 156 -1.51 -0.35 38.23
N ILE A 157 -0.77 0.66 37.76
CA ILE A 157 -1.09 1.37 36.51
C ILE A 157 -0.82 0.49 35.28
N LYS A 158 0.31 -0.24 35.28
CA LYS A 158 0.63 -1.22 34.24
C LYS A 158 -0.46 -2.30 34.17
N GLU A 159 -0.90 -2.83 35.30
CA GLU A 159 -1.95 -3.86 35.37
C GLU A 159 -3.33 -3.34 34.92
N SER A 160 -3.69 -2.09 35.26
CA SER A 160 -4.95 -1.48 34.83
C SER A 160 -4.95 -1.24 33.31
N THR A 161 -3.86 -0.69 32.78
CA THR A 161 -3.74 -0.39 31.35
C THR A 161 -3.70 -1.67 30.50
N GLU A 162 -3.04 -2.72 30.98
CA GLU A 162 -2.96 -3.98 30.23
C GLU A 162 -4.32 -4.68 30.14
N LYS A 163 -5.19 -4.54 31.15
CA LYS A 163 -6.57 -5.06 31.08
C LYS A 163 -7.38 -4.39 29.97
N GLU A 164 -7.22 -3.08 29.79
CA GLU A 164 -7.92 -2.32 28.75
C GLU A 164 -7.35 -2.62 27.35
N LYS A 165 -6.01 -2.68 27.23
CA LYS A 165 -5.33 -3.12 26.01
C LYS A 165 -5.76 -4.51 25.56
N ARG A 166 -6.01 -5.43 26.50
CA ARG A 166 -6.41 -6.81 26.18
C ARG A 166 -7.70 -6.87 25.36
N ILE A 167 -8.66 -6.00 25.64
CA ILE A 167 -9.94 -5.94 24.93
C ILE A 167 -9.71 -5.40 23.51
N LEU A 168 -8.98 -4.30 23.37
CA LEU A 168 -8.68 -3.71 22.06
C LEU A 168 -7.83 -4.65 21.17
N LYS A 169 -6.84 -5.32 21.75
CA LYS A 169 -6.04 -6.36 21.07
C LYS A 169 -6.93 -7.50 20.57
N SER A 170 -7.97 -7.88 21.30
CA SER A 170 -8.89 -8.95 20.88
C SER A 170 -9.73 -8.57 19.64
N ILE A 171 -10.12 -7.29 19.51
CA ILE A 171 -10.84 -6.78 18.33
C ILE A 171 -9.95 -6.83 17.09
N ILE A 172 -8.70 -6.36 17.22
CA ILE A 172 -7.71 -6.38 16.13
C ILE A 172 -7.37 -7.84 15.74
N GLN A 173 -7.21 -8.72 16.72
CA GLN A 173 -6.94 -10.14 16.47
C GLN A 173 -8.11 -10.82 15.74
N LEU A 174 -9.36 -10.45 16.06
CA LEU A 174 -10.53 -10.97 15.37
C LEU A 174 -10.54 -10.57 13.88
N ASP A 175 -10.27 -9.31 13.55
CA ASP A 175 -10.17 -8.84 12.16
C ASP A 175 -9.06 -9.55 11.38
N ASN A 176 -7.88 -9.72 12.01
CA ASN A 176 -6.76 -10.45 11.42
C ASN A 176 -7.11 -11.93 11.13
N MET A 177 -7.86 -12.59 12.02
CA MET A 177 -8.35 -13.95 11.77
C MET A 177 -9.34 -13.97 10.60
N HIS A 178 -10.26 -13.01 10.51
CA HIS A 178 -11.18 -12.92 9.37
C HIS A 178 -10.45 -12.73 8.04
N ASP A 179 -9.39 -11.91 8.01
CA ASP A 179 -8.56 -11.72 6.81
C ASP A 179 -7.79 -13.01 6.43
N ALA A 180 -7.18 -13.68 7.40
CA ALA A 180 -6.43 -14.92 7.18
C ALA A 180 -7.32 -16.06 6.64
N TYR A 181 -8.48 -16.28 7.25
CA TYR A 181 -9.42 -17.30 6.77
C TYR A 181 -10.09 -16.90 5.44
N GLY A 182 -10.26 -15.60 5.19
CA GLY A 182 -10.72 -15.10 3.88
C GLY A 182 -9.74 -15.41 2.75
N LYS A 183 -8.43 -15.29 3.01
CA LYS A 183 -7.37 -15.70 2.06
C LYS A 183 -7.38 -17.20 1.82
N LEU A 184 -7.48 -18.02 2.88
CA LEU A 184 -7.57 -19.48 2.76
C LEU A 184 -8.76 -19.92 1.90
N LEU A 185 -9.90 -19.24 1.99
CA LEU A 185 -11.08 -19.55 1.19
C LEU A 185 -10.86 -19.25 -0.30
N LYS A 186 -10.26 -18.09 -0.61
CA LYS A 186 -9.88 -17.73 -1.99
C LYS A 186 -8.85 -18.70 -2.58
N ASP A 187 -7.91 -19.17 -1.78
CA ASP A 187 -6.89 -20.13 -2.23
C ASP A 187 -7.48 -21.53 -2.44
N ALA A 188 -8.39 -21.96 -1.58
CA ALA A 188 -9.13 -23.20 -1.77
C ALA A 188 -9.98 -23.16 -3.04
N GLU A 189 -10.60 -22.02 -3.35
CA GLU A 189 -11.33 -21.83 -4.60
C GLU A 189 -10.42 -21.88 -5.84
N LYS A 190 -9.30 -21.17 -5.84
CA LYS A 190 -8.32 -21.24 -6.94
C LYS A 190 -7.86 -22.67 -7.18
N ARG A 191 -7.69 -23.47 -6.12
CA ARG A 191 -7.35 -24.89 -6.22
C ARG A 191 -8.49 -25.73 -6.82
N LEU A 192 -9.75 -25.47 -6.44
CA LEU A 192 -10.90 -26.16 -7.02
C LEU A 192 -11.06 -25.86 -8.51
N VAL A 193 -10.86 -24.60 -8.92
CA VAL A 193 -10.85 -24.19 -10.33
C VAL A 193 -9.73 -24.90 -11.08
N LYS A 194 -8.51 -24.92 -10.51
CA LYS A 194 -7.36 -25.61 -11.09
C LYS A 194 -7.55 -27.12 -11.22
N ILE A 195 -8.18 -27.78 -10.24
CA ILE A 195 -8.51 -29.21 -10.32
C ILE A 195 -9.58 -29.45 -11.39
N TYR A 196 -10.55 -28.53 -11.50
CA TYR A 196 -11.57 -28.59 -12.54
C TYR A 196 -11.00 -28.42 -13.95
N GLU A 197 -10.00 -27.57 -14.12
CA GLU A 197 -9.29 -27.34 -15.38
C GLU A 197 -8.28 -28.46 -15.70
N ASN A 198 -7.63 -29.05 -14.69
CA ASN A 198 -6.56 -30.03 -14.89
C ASN A 198 -7.03 -31.47 -15.19
N ASP A 199 -8.22 -31.91 -14.75
CA ASP A 199 -8.75 -33.25 -15.10
C ASP A 199 -9.32 -33.31 -16.54
N GLY A 200 -9.19 -32.23 -17.32
CA GLY A 200 -9.29 -32.27 -18.78
C GLY A 200 -7.97 -32.57 -19.50
N ALA A 201 -6.85 -32.70 -18.77
CA ALA A 201 -5.51 -32.82 -19.33
C ALA A 201 -4.75 -34.00 -18.71
N ASP A 202 -5.17 -35.21 -19.10
CA ASP A 202 -4.24 -36.33 -19.20
C ASP A 202 -3.31 -36.03 -20.38
N TYR A 203 -2.18 -35.38 -20.10
CA TYR A 203 -1.05 -35.39 -21.03
C TYR A 203 -0.40 -36.77 -20.97
N ASP A 204 -0.93 -37.70 -21.74
CA ASP A 204 -0.04 -38.60 -22.48
C ASP A 204 -0.60 -38.89 -23.87
N ASN A 205 0.18 -38.49 -24.87
CA ASN A 205 0.16 -38.96 -26.25
C ASN A 205 -1.18 -39.01 -27.01
N ASN A 206 -1.22 -38.17 -28.05
CA ASN A 206 -1.99 -38.34 -29.29
C ASN A 206 -3.51 -38.17 -29.18
N ASN A 207 -3.98 -36.92 -29.15
CA ASN A 207 -4.53 -36.27 -30.35
C ASN A 207 -5.29 -35.01 -29.95
N GLU A 208 -4.79 -33.88 -30.45
CA GLU A 208 -5.52 -32.84 -31.18
C GLU A 208 -6.95 -32.56 -30.70
N ASN A 209 -7.10 -31.50 -29.91
CA ASN A 209 -8.11 -30.43 -30.08
C ASN A 209 -7.92 -29.29 -29.05
N GLU A 210 -6.68 -28.88 -28.81
CA GLU A 210 -6.42 -27.45 -28.54
C GLU A 210 -6.09 -26.85 -29.90
N GLU A 211 -6.73 -25.75 -30.26
CA GLU A 211 -6.26 -24.92 -31.37
C GLU A 211 -4.88 -24.39 -30.96
N ASP A 212 -3.84 -25.20 -31.25
CA ASP A 212 -2.45 -24.85 -31.18
C ASP A 212 -2.22 -23.68 -32.14
N ASP A 213 -2.31 -22.46 -31.62
CA ASP A 213 -1.83 -21.25 -32.29
C ASP A 213 -0.37 -21.50 -32.70
N GLU A 214 -0.10 -21.63 -34.01
CA GLU A 214 1.27 -21.70 -34.59
C GLU A 214 2.18 -20.60 -34.01
N ASP A 215 1.58 -19.45 -33.68
CA ASP A 215 2.21 -18.32 -33.01
C ASP A 215 2.86 -18.69 -31.65
N SER A 216 2.23 -19.56 -30.85
CA SER A 216 2.70 -19.88 -29.49
C SER A 216 3.94 -20.80 -29.50
N VAL A 217 4.00 -21.74 -30.43
CA VAL A 217 5.15 -22.63 -30.65
C VAL A 217 6.32 -21.84 -31.22
N GLN A 218 6.05 -20.96 -32.19
CA GLN A 218 7.07 -20.11 -32.79
C GLN A 218 7.68 -19.13 -31.78
N VAL A 219 6.88 -18.60 -30.84
CA VAL A 219 7.36 -17.73 -29.76
C VAL A 219 8.24 -18.49 -28.76
N LYS A 220 7.87 -19.72 -28.37
CA LYS A 220 8.73 -20.56 -27.51
C LYS A 220 10.07 -20.87 -28.16
N GLU A 221 10.08 -21.26 -29.44
CA GLU A 221 11.32 -21.53 -30.18
C GLU A 221 12.21 -20.28 -30.31
N GLN A 222 11.62 -19.10 -30.53
CA GLN A 222 12.36 -17.83 -30.57
C GLN A 222 13.02 -17.51 -29.22
N VAL A 223 12.29 -17.68 -28.11
CA VAL A 223 12.82 -17.46 -26.77
C VAL A 223 13.94 -18.46 -26.44
N GLU A 224 13.75 -19.73 -26.76
CA GLU A 224 14.77 -20.77 -26.58
C GLU A 224 16.02 -20.52 -27.43
N GLY A 225 15.85 -20.02 -28.65
CA GLY A 225 16.96 -19.62 -29.52
C GLY A 225 17.79 -18.49 -28.91
N ILE A 226 17.13 -17.45 -28.40
CA ILE A 226 17.77 -16.31 -27.74
C ILE A 226 18.47 -16.74 -26.45
N LEU A 227 17.86 -17.63 -25.66
CA LEU A 227 18.48 -18.21 -24.47
C LEU A 227 19.76 -18.98 -24.84
N LYS A 228 19.71 -19.84 -25.87
CA LYS A 228 20.89 -20.59 -26.34
C LYS A 228 22.02 -19.66 -26.82
N GLU A 229 21.69 -18.57 -27.50
CA GLU A 229 22.67 -17.57 -27.90
C GLU A 229 23.26 -16.83 -26.68
N ALA A 230 22.43 -16.45 -25.72
CA ALA A 230 22.82 -15.74 -24.51
C ALA A 230 23.76 -16.53 -23.59
N TYR A 231 23.61 -17.87 -23.54
CA TYR A 231 24.55 -18.74 -22.82
C TYR A 231 25.89 -18.91 -23.55
N GLY A 232 25.92 -18.75 -24.87
CA GLY A 232 27.13 -18.97 -25.69
C GLY A 232 27.98 -17.72 -25.93
N LYS A 233 27.34 -16.55 -26.02
CA LYS A 233 27.98 -15.24 -26.18
C LYS A 233 27.35 -14.34 -25.12
N GLY A 234 28.12 -13.72 -24.23
CA GLY A 234 27.56 -12.85 -23.18
C GLY A 234 26.69 -11.74 -23.78
N VAL A 235 25.38 -11.94 -23.80
CA VAL A 235 24.42 -10.99 -24.36
C VAL A 235 24.11 -9.94 -23.30
N GLU A 236 24.43 -8.69 -23.62
CA GLU A 236 24.20 -7.55 -22.73
C GLU A 236 22.81 -6.94 -22.89
N ARG A 237 22.15 -7.13 -24.04
CA ARG A 237 20.85 -6.52 -24.33
C ARG A 237 19.92 -7.54 -24.97
N ILE A 238 18.77 -7.76 -24.37
CA ILE A 238 17.72 -8.61 -24.91
C ILE A 238 16.46 -7.76 -25.08
N ALA A 239 15.93 -7.74 -26.30
CA ALA A 239 14.68 -7.08 -26.64
C ALA A 239 13.69 -8.10 -27.22
N LEU A 240 12.64 -8.37 -26.45
CA LEU A 240 11.54 -9.30 -26.71
C LEU A 240 10.20 -8.56 -26.71
N SER A 241 10.20 -7.27 -27.03
CA SER A 241 8.97 -6.48 -27.07
C SER A 241 8.01 -6.95 -28.16
N GLY A 242 6.71 -6.97 -27.88
CA GLY A 242 5.69 -7.27 -28.89
C GLY A 242 5.62 -8.74 -29.34
N LYS A 243 6.15 -9.67 -28.55
CA LYS A 243 6.28 -11.10 -28.91
C LYS A 243 5.13 -11.98 -28.42
N ARG A 244 4.06 -11.38 -27.88
CA ARG A 244 2.89 -12.09 -27.31
C ARG A 244 3.26 -13.11 -26.23
N LEU A 245 4.35 -12.87 -25.50
CA LEU A 245 4.83 -13.76 -24.45
C LEU A 245 3.84 -13.82 -23.29
N LYS A 246 3.40 -15.04 -22.91
CA LYS A 246 2.55 -15.26 -21.73
C LYS A 246 3.35 -15.46 -20.44
N TYR A 247 4.55 -16.01 -20.55
CA TYR A 247 5.45 -16.30 -19.42
C TYR A 247 6.89 -16.02 -19.79
N LEU A 248 7.69 -15.60 -18.79
CA LEU A 248 9.13 -15.45 -18.92
C LEU A 248 9.81 -16.67 -18.26
N PRO A 249 10.59 -17.49 -19.00
CA PRO A 249 11.28 -18.66 -18.43
C PRO A 249 12.26 -18.28 -17.32
N GLU A 250 12.40 -19.15 -16.31
CA GLU A 250 13.34 -18.92 -15.21
C GLU A 250 14.80 -18.81 -15.66
N ALA A 251 15.14 -19.42 -16.80
CA ALA A 251 16.47 -19.42 -17.40
C ALA A 251 17.01 -18.00 -17.69
N PHE A 252 16.15 -17.00 -17.88
CA PHE A 252 16.59 -15.61 -18.02
C PHE A 252 17.39 -15.13 -16.81
N GLY A 253 17.05 -15.60 -15.63
CA GLY A 253 17.77 -15.29 -14.39
C GLY A 253 19.21 -15.78 -14.31
N HIS A 254 19.69 -16.52 -15.31
CA HIS A 254 21.04 -17.12 -15.32
C HIS A 254 21.95 -16.48 -16.38
N ILE A 255 21.60 -15.29 -16.90
CA ILE A 255 22.37 -14.54 -17.88
C ILE A 255 23.14 -13.42 -17.16
N PRO A 256 24.35 -13.67 -16.62
CA PRO A 256 25.02 -12.74 -15.69
C PRO A 256 25.47 -11.42 -16.33
N ALA A 257 25.64 -11.41 -17.65
CA ALA A 257 26.11 -10.24 -18.41
C ALA A 257 24.97 -9.33 -18.89
N LEU A 258 23.71 -9.65 -18.61
CA LEU A 258 22.57 -8.89 -19.12
C LEU A 258 22.48 -7.52 -18.43
N ILE A 259 22.50 -6.46 -19.23
CA ILE A 259 22.43 -5.05 -18.81
C ILE A 259 21.02 -4.50 -19.09
N VAL A 260 20.43 -4.86 -20.23
CA VAL A 260 19.10 -4.39 -20.63
C VAL A 260 18.18 -5.54 -20.99
N LEU A 261 17.04 -5.60 -20.33
CA LEU A 261 15.97 -6.54 -20.65
C LEU A 261 14.68 -5.77 -20.96
N ASP A 262 14.26 -5.84 -22.22
CA ASP A 262 12.98 -5.30 -22.66
C ASP A 262 12.04 -6.45 -23.05
N VAL A 263 11.00 -6.64 -22.25
CA VAL A 263 9.91 -7.60 -22.50
C VAL A 263 8.55 -6.87 -22.53
N SER A 264 8.56 -5.59 -22.93
CA SER A 264 7.36 -4.76 -23.01
C SER A 264 6.34 -5.24 -24.06
N THR A 265 5.11 -4.78 -23.98
CA THR A 265 4.06 -5.07 -24.99
C THR A 265 3.88 -6.59 -25.21
N ASN A 266 3.78 -7.34 -24.11
CA ASN A 266 3.55 -8.77 -24.12
C ASN A 266 2.28 -9.09 -23.31
N GLN A 267 2.09 -10.37 -22.94
CA GLN A 267 0.94 -10.85 -22.17
C GLN A 267 1.41 -11.49 -20.86
N LEU A 268 2.55 -11.05 -20.32
CA LEU A 268 3.15 -11.62 -19.12
C LEU A 268 2.21 -11.40 -17.93
N SER A 269 1.86 -12.49 -17.24
CA SER A 269 1.06 -12.44 -16.01
C SER A 269 1.91 -12.43 -14.74
N VAL A 270 3.12 -13.01 -14.81
CA VAL A 270 4.05 -13.14 -13.69
C VAL A 270 5.49 -12.98 -14.20
N ILE A 271 6.35 -12.37 -13.38
CA ILE A 271 7.81 -12.39 -13.55
C ILE A 271 8.39 -13.41 -12.58
N PRO A 272 9.27 -14.34 -13.03
CA PRO A 272 9.86 -15.34 -12.17
C PRO A 272 10.79 -14.71 -11.12
N ASP A 273 10.86 -15.33 -9.95
CA ASP A 273 11.75 -14.89 -8.86
C ASP A 273 13.22 -14.90 -9.29
N SER A 274 13.58 -15.75 -10.27
CA SER A 274 14.94 -15.87 -10.81
C SER A 274 15.45 -14.58 -11.47
N ILE A 275 14.59 -13.59 -11.74
CA ILE A 275 15.00 -12.28 -12.24
C ILE A 275 16.11 -11.65 -11.38
N CYS A 276 16.16 -11.97 -10.08
CA CYS A 276 17.20 -11.50 -9.17
C CYS A 276 18.63 -11.97 -9.51
N GLY A 277 18.79 -13.04 -10.29
CA GLY A 277 20.10 -13.51 -10.74
C GLY A 277 20.74 -12.64 -11.81
N LEU A 278 20.02 -11.63 -12.33
CA LEU A 278 20.54 -10.64 -13.27
C LEU A 278 21.34 -9.54 -12.57
N GLU A 279 22.46 -9.89 -11.95
CA GLU A 279 23.29 -8.99 -11.13
C GLU A 279 23.86 -7.76 -11.86
N SER A 280 23.90 -7.80 -13.19
CA SER A 280 24.39 -6.71 -14.05
C SER A 280 23.29 -5.84 -14.65
N LEU A 281 22.02 -6.13 -14.36
CA LEU A 281 20.89 -5.45 -15.00
C LEU A 281 20.80 -3.99 -14.58
N GLU A 282 20.79 -3.10 -15.56
CA GLU A 282 20.64 -1.66 -15.38
C GLU A 282 19.28 -1.14 -15.87
N GLU A 283 18.70 -1.77 -16.88
CA GLU A 283 17.40 -1.37 -17.44
C GLU A 283 16.46 -2.56 -17.58
N LEU A 284 15.28 -2.47 -16.95
CA LEU A 284 14.23 -3.48 -17.04
C LEU A 284 12.93 -2.82 -17.49
N ASN A 285 12.47 -3.20 -18.68
CA ASN A 285 11.20 -2.74 -19.24
C ASN A 285 10.19 -3.90 -19.30
N LEU A 286 9.18 -3.82 -18.42
CA LEU A 286 8.04 -4.72 -18.28
C LEU A 286 6.72 -4.06 -18.71
N SER A 287 6.77 -2.89 -19.34
CA SER A 287 5.57 -2.09 -19.63
C SER A 287 4.59 -2.80 -20.57
N SER A 288 3.31 -2.44 -20.50
CA SER A 288 2.24 -2.97 -21.35
C SER A 288 2.17 -4.51 -21.31
N ASN A 289 1.96 -5.06 -20.12
CA ASN A 289 1.79 -6.49 -19.86
C ASN A 289 0.53 -6.72 -19.01
N ALA A 290 0.34 -7.93 -18.49
CA ALA A 290 -0.80 -8.30 -17.64
C ALA A 290 -0.38 -8.62 -16.19
N LEU A 291 0.73 -8.04 -15.71
CA LEU A 291 1.30 -8.35 -14.40
C LEU A 291 0.37 -7.88 -13.27
N GLU A 292 0.02 -8.80 -12.36
CA GLU A 292 -0.77 -8.48 -11.16
C GLU A 292 0.10 -8.10 -9.96
N SER A 293 1.33 -8.61 -9.91
CA SER A 293 2.34 -8.30 -8.91
C SER A 293 3.75 -8.37 -9.48
N LEU A 294 4.70 -7.76 -8.77
CA LEU A 294 6.14 -7.97 -8.98
C LEU A 294 6.68 -8.88 -7.87
N PRO A 295 7.70 -9.71 -8.16
CA PRO A 295 8.31 -10.55 -7.14
C PRO A 295 9.10 -9.71 -6.13
N GLU A 296 9.13 -10.15 -4.86
CA GLU A 296 9.95 -9.52 -3.80
C GLU A 296 11.45 -9.61 -4.09
N SER A 297 11.85 -10.50 -5.01
CA SER A 297 13.23 -10.64 -5.44
C SER A 297 13.73 -9.46 -6.28
N ILE A 298 12.84 -8.59 -6.78
CA ILE A 298 13.22 -7.41 -7.58
C ILE A 298 14.16 -6.48 -6.81
N GLY A 299 14.02 -6.39 -5.48
CA GLY A 299 14.88 -5.58 -4.61
C GLY A 299 16.35 -6.03 -4.55
N LEU A 300 16.68 -7.20 -5.11
CA LEU A 300 18.05 -7.71 -5.19
C LEU A 300 18.84 -7.12 -6.37
N LEU A 301 18.17 -6.46 -7.32
CA LEU A 301 18.80 -5.86 -8.50
C LEU A 301 19.49 -4.53 -8.17
N GLN A 302 20.64 -4.62 -7.49
CA GLN A 302 21.35 -3.46 -6.93
C GLN A 302 21.89 -2.49 -7.98
N LYS A 303 22.08 -2.91 -9.23
CA LYS A 303 22.55 -2.04 -10.34
C LYS A 303 21.42 -1.46 -11.19
N LEU A 304 20.16 -1.80 -10.90
CA LEU A 304 19.03 -1.36 -11.70
C LEU A 304 18.87 0.16 -11.59
N LYS A 305 18.94 0.84 -12.73
CA LYS A 305 18.81 2.30 -12.87
C LYS A 305 17.45 2.70 -13.41
N VAL A 306 16.89 1.91 -14.32
CA VAL A 306 15.60 2.19 -14.96
C VAL A 306 14.69 0.99 -14.80
N LEU A 307 13.53 1.20 -14.17
CA LEU A 307 12.48 0.20 -14.07
C LEU A 307 11.18 0.77 -14.63
N ASN A 308 10.69 0.17 -15.70
CA ASN A 308 9.39 0.49 -16.27
C ASN A 308 8.43 -0.69 -16.11
N VAL A 309 7.36 -0.49 -15.34
CA VAL A 309 6.28 -1.46 -15.10
C VAL A 309 4.91 -0.86 -15.46
N SER A 310 4.88 0.20 -16.28
CA SER A 310 3.65 0.88 -16.63
C SER A 310 2.71 0.06 -17.50
N GLY A 311 1.41 0.36 -17.47
CA GLY A 311 0.44 -0.34 -18.30
C GLY A 311 0.28 -1.82 -17.92
N ASN A 312 0.24 -2.11 -16.62
CA ASN A 312 0.03 -3.44 -16.06
C ASN A 312 -1.22 -3.44 -15.16
N LYS A 313 -1.42 -4.50 -14.36
CA LYS A 313 -2.54 -4.65 -13.42
C LYS A 313 -2.07 -4.64 -11.96
N LEU A 314 -0.93 -4.01 -11.68
CA LEU A 314 -0.32 -4.02 -10.34
C LEU A 314 -1.24 -3.32 -9.34
N SER A 315 -1.57 -4.00 -8.24
CA SER A 315 -2.31 -3.41 -7.12
C SER A 315 -1.41 -2.77 -6.06
N ALA A 316 -0.16 -3.23 -5.97
CA ALA A 316 0.88 -2.72 -5.09
C ALA A 316 2.26 -2.97 -5.70
N LEU A 317 3.25 -2.16 -5.30
CA LEU A 317 4.66 -2.46 -5.50
C LEU A 317 5.17 -3.25 -4.29
N PRO A 318 6.09 -4.22 -4.46
CA PRO A 318 6.68 -4.95 -3.36
C PRO A 318 7.53 -4.01 -2.50
N ASP A 319 7.56 -4.23 -1.18
CA ASP A 319 8.32 -3.35 -0.27
C ASP A 319 9.83 -3.40 -0.57
N SER A 320 10.31 -4.53 -1.06
CA SER A 320 11.69 -4.71 -1.52
C SER A 320 12.12 -3.79 -2.66
N ILE A 321 11.21 -3.16 -3.41
CA ILE A 321 11.58 -2.22 -4.48
C ILE A 321 12.41 -1.05 -3.94
N SER A 322 12.21 -0.68 -2.67
CA SER A 322 13.02 0.37 -2.02
C SER A 322 14.50 0.01 -1.94
N LYS A 323 14.85 -1.29 -2.00
CA LYS A 323 16.24 -1.77 -1.93
C LYS A 323 17.00 -1.64 -3.26
N CYS A 324 16.33 -1.24 -4.35
CA CYS A 324 16.99 -0.94 -5.62
C CYS A 324 17.73 0.40 -5.53
N SER A 325 18.80 0.45 -4.74
CA SER A 325 19.49 1.71 -4.35
C SER A 325 20.05 2.53 -5.53
N SER A 326 20.32 1.88 -6.67
CA SER A 326 20.80 2.55 -7.90
C SER A 326 19.69 3.12 -8.77
N LEU A 327 18.41 2.96 -8.40
CA LEU A 327 17.30 3.35 -9.26
C LEU A 327 17.27 4.87 -9.46
N VAL A 328 17.21 5.28 -10.71
CA VAL A 328 17.17 6.68 -11.18
C VAL A 328 15.79 7.02 -11.75
N GLU A 329 15.15 6.05 -12.40
CA GLU A 329 13.84 6.23 -13.02
C GLU A 329 12.93 5.03 -12.70
N LEU A 330 11.77 5.34 -12.14
CA LEU A 330 10.70 4.39 -11.87
C LEU A 330 9.42 4.86 -12.55
N ASP A 331 8.97 4.10 -13.53
CA ASP A 331 7.65 4.27 -14.16
C ASP A 331 6.73 3.12 -13.75
N ALA A 332 5.73 3.44 -12.91
CA ALA A 332 4.68 2.53 -12.48
C ALA A 332 3.28 3.08 -12.83
N SER A 333 3.22 3.92 -13.87
CA SER A 333 1.98 4.54 -14.34
C SER A 333 1.00 3.54 -14.96
N PHE A 334 -0.26 3.93 -15.16
CA PHE A 334 -1.28 3.08 -15.79
C PHE A 334 -1.39 1.69 -15.12
N ASN A 335 -1.59 1.67 -13.82
CA ASN A 335 -1.77 0.47 -13.01
C ASN A 335 -2.98 0.63 -12.09
N SER A 336 -3.12 -0.22 -11.07
CA SER A 336 -4.16 -0.12 -10.02
C SER A 336 -3.55 0.06 -8.63
N LEU A 337 -2.40 0.74 -8.54
CA LEU A 337 -1.70 0.96 -7.28
C LEU A 337 -2.56 1.75 -6.31
N SER A 338 -2.76 1.20 -5.11
CA SER A 338 -3.52 1.89 -4.05
C SER A 338 -2.63 2.68 -3.10
N TYR A 339 -1.35 2.32 -3.01
CA TYR A 339 -0.33 2.97 -2.17
C TYR A 339 1.07 2.73 -2.75
N LEU A 340 2.04 3.52 -2.28
CA LEU A 340 3.46 3.26 -2.45
C LEU A 340 4.05 2.68 -1.16
N PRO A 341 5.10 1.86 -1.24
CA PRO A 341 5.80 1.33 -0.06
C PRO A 341 6.21 2.45 0.92
N THR A 342 5.96 2.24 2.21
CA THR A 342 6.17 3.27 3.25
C THR A 342 7.61 3.78 3.31
N ASN A 343 8.58 2.94 2.94
CA ASN A 343 10.01 3.25 3.00
C ASN A 343 10.63 3.66 1.65
N ILE A 344 9.82 3.86 0.61
CA ILE A 344 10.32 4.11 -0.76
C ILE A 344 11.35 5.24 -0.81
N GLY A 345 11.12 6.34 -0.08
CA GLY A 345 12.02 7.50 -0.13
C GLY A 345 13.20 7.48 0.84
N PHE A 346 13.24 6.54 1.79
CA PHE A 346 14.39 6.40 2.70
C PHE A 346 15.57 5.67 2.08
N GLU A 347 15.35 4.86 1.04
CA GLU A 347 16.39 4.00 0.44
C GLU A 347 16.69 4.40 -1.02
N LEU A 348 15.69 4.89 -1.76
CA LEU A 348 15.85 5.32 -3.17
C LEU A 348 16.41 6.75 -3.28
N HIS A 349 17.59 6.98 -2.72
CA HIS A 349 18.22 8.30 -2.70
C HIS A 349 18.60 8.84 -4.08
N ASN A 350 18.82 7.96 -5.06
CA ASN A 350 19.25 8.30 -6.41
C ASN A 350 18.09 8.55 -7.38
N LEU A 351 16.85 8.31 -6.96
CA LEU A 351 15.70 8.41 -7.87
C LEU A 351 15.49 9.86 -8.28
N GLN A 352 15.48 10.10 -9.59
CA GLN A 352 15.30 11.41 -10.20
C GLN A 352 13.92 11.55 -10.83
N LYS A 353 13.33 10.47 -11.33
CA LYS A 353 12.01 10.48 -11.94
C LYS A 353 11.12 9.40 -11.34
N LEU A 354 9.96 9.83 -10.85
CA LEU A 354 8.90 8.95 -10.37
C LEU A 354 7.62 9.25 -11.15
N MET A 355 7.15 8.26 -11.91
CA MET A 355 5.93 8.32 -12.71
C MET A 355 4.94 7.31 -12.14
N ILE A 356 3.85 7.81 -11.55
CA ILE A 356 2.82 7.02 -10.88
C ILE A 356 1.40 7.45 -11.31
N GLN A 357 1.31 8.21 -12.40
CA GLN A 357 0.03 8.68 -12.94
C GLN A 357 -0.92 7.53 -13.32
N LEU A 358 -2.22 7.81 -13.35
CA LEU A 358 -3.27 6.86 -13.73
C LEU A 358 -3.22 5.59 -12.85
N ASN A 359 -3.34 5.82 -11.54
CA ASN A 359 -3.41 4.81 -10.49
C ASN A 359 -4.55 5.17 -9.50
N LYS A 360 -4.61 4.52 -8.34
CA LYS A 360 -5.63 4.74 -7.29
C LYS A 360 -4.99 5.18 -5.97
N ILE A 361 -3.88 5.90 -6.03
CA ILE A 361 -3.10 6.28 -4.86
C ILE A 361 -3.84 7.39 -4.11
N ARG A 362 -4.13 7.16 -2.82
CA ARG A 362 -4.86 8.13 -1.97
C ARG A 362 -3.98 9.09 -1.20
N SER A 363 -2.74 8.69 -0.94
CA SER A 363 -1.75 9.49 -0.22
C SER A 363 -0.35 9.06 -0.63
N LEU A 364 0.55 10.02 -0.74
CA LEU A 364 1.97 9.74 -0.86
C LEU A 364 2.55 9.46 0.54
N PRO A 365 3.43 8.46 0.72
CA PRO A 365 4.07 8.20 2.00
C PRO A 365 4.97 9.38 2.39
N SER A 366 5.08 9.67 3.69
CA SER A 366 5.91 10.78 4.19
C SER A 366 7.39 10.63 3.78
N SER A 367 7.87 9.39 3.63
CA SER A 367 9.23 9.10 3.18
C SER A 367 9.55 9.67 1.80
N ILE A 368 8.57 9.91 0.92
CA ILE A 368 8.82 10.52 -0.39
C ILE A 368 9.58 11.84 -0.27
N CYS A 369 9.39 12.56 0.84
CA CYS A 369 10.04 13.86 1.12
C CYS A 369 11.55 13.74 1.37
N GLU A 370 12.07 12.52 1.58
CA GLU A 370 13.50 12.27 1.78
C GLU A 370 14.25 11.97 0.46
N MET A 371 13.53 11.93 -0.68
CA MET A 371 14.09 11.67 -2.01
C MET A 371 14.76 12.92 -2.58
N LYS A 372 15.90 13.31 -2.00
CA LYS A 372 16.61 14.56 -2.32
C LYS A 372 17.06 14.68 -3.78
N SER A 373 17.20 13.58 -4.51
CA SER A 373 17.56 13.61 -5.94
C SER A 373 16.37 13.76 -6.87
N LEU A 374 15.14 13.71 -6.37
CA LEU A 374 13.93 13.71 -7.19
C LEU A 374 13.77 15.04 -7.92
N ARG A 375 13.62 14.97 -9.24
CA ARG A 375 13.48 16.13 -10.15
C ARG A 375 12.13 16.14 -10.87
N TYR A 376 11.55 14.97 -11.09
CA TYR A 376 10.29 14.80 -11.79
C TYR A 376 9.37 13.89 -10.98
N LEU A 377 8.21 14.41 -10.59
CA LEU A 377 7.15 13.64 -9.96
C LEU A 377 5.85 13.84 -10.74
N ASP A 378 5.34 12.76 -11.30
CA ASP A 378 4.03 12.76 -11.96
C ASP A 378 3.08 11.80 -11.25
N ALA A 379 2.05 12.38 -10.63
CA ALA A 379 1.00 11.67 -9.93
C ALA A 379 -0.39 12.11 -10.40
N HIS A 380 -0.53 12.57 -11.65
CA HIS A 380 -1.84 12.93 -12.19
C HIS A 380 -2.80 11.74 -12.27
N PHE A 381 -4.10 12.01 -12.26
CA PHE A 381 -5.14 10.98 -12.32
C PHE A 381 -4.93 9.88 -11.26
N ASN A 382 -4.88 10.31 -10.00
CA ASN A 382 -4.90 9.46 -8.82
C ASN A 382 -6.07 9.87 -7.91
N GLU A 383 -6.11 9.34 -6.69
CA GLU A 383 -7.12 9.67 -5.68
C GLU A 383 -6.53 10.48 -4.52
N LEU A 384 -5.49 11.30 -4.77
CA LEU A 384 -4.75 11.99 -3.72
C LEU A 384 -5.66 12.97 -2.95
N ARG A 385 -5.72 12.80 -1.63
CA ARG A 385 -6.46 13.70 -0.72
C ARG A 385 -5.63 14.88 -0.21
N GLY A 386 -4.31 14.76 -0.30
CA GLY A 386 -3.37 15.69 0.30
C GLY A 386 -1.94 15.30 -0.02
N LEU A 387 -1.03 16.22 0.27
CA LEU A 387 0.41 15.98 0.20
C LEU A 387 1.00 15.88 1.60
N PRO A 388 2.11 15.14 1.79
CA PRO A 388 2.83 15.15 3.05
C PRO A 388 3.25 16.57 3.46
N VAL A 389 3.11 16.89 4.75
CA VAL A 389 3.47 18.22 5.30
C VAL A 389 4.91 18.64 5.03
N ALA A 390 5.81 17.68 4.79
CA ALA A 390 7.23 17.91 4.54
C ALA A 390 7.60 17.90 3.05
N ILE A 391 6.64 18.01 2.13
CA ILE A 391 6.91 17.99 0.68
C ILE A 391 7.95 19.04 0.26
N GLY A 392 8.00 20.17 0.95
CA GLY A 392 9.00 21.22 0.77
C GLY A 392 10.48 20.78 0.88
N LYS A 393 10.75 19.62 1.49
CA LYS A 393 12.12 19.04 1.54
C LYS A 393 12.65 18.65 0.15
N LEU A 394 11.78 18.46 -0.84
CA LEU A 394 12.12 18.10 -2.21
C LEU A 394 12.68 19.30 -3.00
N THR A 395 13.74 19.90 -2.47
CA THR A 395 14.33 21.14 -2.99
C THR A 395 14.87 21.03 -4.41
N ASN A 396 15.17 19.83 -4.91
CA ASN A 396 15.62 19.59 -6.29
C ASN A 396 14.48 19.31 -7.29
N LEU A 397 13.22 19.25 -6.83
CA LEU A 397 12.07 18.97 -7.69
C LEU A 397 11.89 20.11 -8.71
N GLN A 398 11.75 19.76 -9.98
CA GLN A 398 11.63 20.70 -11.11
C GLN A 398 10.27 20.61 -11.77
N VAL A 399 9.71 19.41 -11.88
CA VAL A 399 8.40 19.16 -12.48
C VAL A 399 7.54 18.39 -11.49
N LEU A 400 6.37 18.95 -11.21
CA LEU A 400 5.36 18.32 -10.35
C LEU A 400 4.01 18.38 -11.05
N ASN A 401 3.46 17.21 -11.38
CA ASN A 401 2.12 17.09 -11.92
C ASN A 401 1.22 16.35 -10.92
N LEU A 402 0.22 17.06 -10.41
CA LEU A 402 -0.79 16.57 -9.48
C LEU A 402 -2.20 16.79 -10.05
N SER A 403 -2.31 17.03 -11.35
CA SER A 403 -3.60 17.30 -11.98
C SER A 403 -4.58 16.13 -11.86
N SER A 404 -5.88 16.43 -11.89
CA SER A 404 -6.93 15.40 -11.94
C SER A 404 -6.89 14.42 -10.75
N ASN A 405 -6.64 14.92 -9.53
CA ASN A 405 -6.76 14.14 -8.29
C ASN A 405 -8.13 14.42 -7.63
N PHE A 406 -9.21 14.08 -8.34
CA PHE A 406 -10.64 14.37 -8.08
C PHE A 406 -11.20 14.12 -6.66
N SER A 407 -10.38 13.66 -5.72
CA SER A 407 -10.69 13.09 -4.41
C SER A 407 -10.24 13.98 -3.25
N ASP A 408 -10.87 15.15 -3.09
CA ASP A 408 -10.68 16.04 -1.92
C ASP A 408 -9.30 16.71 -1.74
N LEU A 409 -8.44 16.81 -2.77
CA LEU A 409 -7.23 17.66 -2.66
C LEU A 409 -7.63 19.14 -2.57
N ARG A 410 -7.78 19.63 -1.33
CA ARG A 410 -8.33 20.96 -1.00
C ARG A 410 -7.28 22.03 -0.73
N GLU A 411 -6.13 21.61 -0.22
CA GLU A 411 -5.07 22.51 0.21
C GLU A 411 -3.69 21.90 -0.05
N LEU A 412 -2.70 22.78 -0.19
CA LEU A 412 -1.29 22.42 -0.24
C LEU A 412 -0.65 22.78 1.11
N PRO A 413 0.35 22.00 1.58
CA PRO A 413 1.00 22.28 2.85
C PRO A 413 1.77 23.60 2.83
N GLU A 414 1.93 24.25 3.98
CA GLU A 414 2.68 25.51 4.09
C GLU A 414 4.16 25.39 3.66
N THR A 415 4.75 24.19 3.67
CA THR A 415 6.11 23.97 3.17
C THR A 415 6.19 23.92 1.64
N PHE A 416 5.08 23.99 0.91
CA PHE A 416 5.07 23.88 -0.54
C PHE A 416 5.92 24.96 -1.23
N GLY A 417 6.00 26.15 -0.64
CA GLY A 417 6.88 27.23 -1.08
C GLY A 417 8.39 26.93 -0.97
N ASP A 418 8.80 25.89 -0.24
CA ASP A 418 10.20 25.47 -0.12
C ASP A 418 10.70 24.66 -1.33
N LEU A 419 9.85 24.37 -2.31
CA LEU A 419 10.21 23.74 -3.59
C LEU A 419 10.95 24.73 -4.51
N ILE A 420 12.09 25.24 -4.05
CA ILE A 420 12.80 26.39 -4.63
C ILE A 420 13.27 26.18 -6.08
N ASN A 421 13.46 24.93 -6.53
CA ASN A 421 13.84 24.62 -7.91
C ASN A 421 12.67 24.25 -8.82
N LEU A 422 11.42 24.31 -8.33
CA LEU A 422 10.25 23.95 -9.10
C LEU A 422 10.06 24.89 -10.28
N ARG A 423 9.88 24.33 -11.48
CA ARG A 423 9.76 25.06 -12.76
C ARG A 423 8.40 24.87 -13.40
N GLU A 424 7.84 23.68 -13.30
CA GLU A 424 6.57 23.32 -13.90
C GLU A 424 5.68 22.67 -12.85
N LEU A 425 4.50 23.25 -12.65
CA LEU A 425 3.50 22.79 -11.70
C LEU A 425 2.13 22.70 -12.38
N ASP A 426 1.57 21.51 -12.41
CA ASP A 426 0.18 21.30 -12.82
C ASP A 426 -0.65 20.82 -11.63
N LEU A 427 -1.62 21.66 -11.26
CA LEU A 427 -2.59 21.42 -10.19
C LEU A 427 -4.03 21.43 -10.75
N SER A 428 -4.19 21.41 -12.08
CA SER A 428 -5.51 21.52 -12.69
C SER A 428 -6.45 20.39 -12.29
N ASN A 429 -7.75 20.66 -12.35
CA ASN A 429 -8.79 19.67 -12.12
C ASN A 429 -8.69 19.00 -10.72
N ASN A 430 -8.63 19.85 -9.69
CA ASN A 430 -8.60 19.48 -8.28
C ASN A 430 -9.67 20.27 -7.52
N GLN A 431 -9.61 20.28 -6.18
CA GLN A 431 -10.54 21.02 -5.32
C GLN A 431 -9.83 22.09 -4.49
N ILE A 432 -8.72 22.64 -5.01
CA ILE A 432 -7.85 23.55 -4.28
C ILE A 432 -8.56 24.90 -4.08
N HIS A 433 -8.76 25.29 -2.82
CA HIS A 433 -9.39 26.56 -2.46
C HIS A 433 -8.38 27.70 -2.27
N ALA A 434 -7.19 27.39 -1.76
CA ALA A 434 -6.17 28.38 -1.48
C ALA A 434 -4.78 27.84 -1.80
N LEU A 435 -3.92 28.72 -2.32
CA LEU A 435 -2.48 28.52 -2.32
C LEU A 435 -1.91 28.95 -0.96
N PRO A 436 -0.92 28.23 -0.41
CA PRO A 436 -0.31 28.56 0.87
C PRO A 436 0.46 29.89 0.76
N ASP A 437 0.60 30.63 1.86
CA ASP A 437 1.22 31.95 1.82
C ASP A 437 2.71 31.86 1.38
N SER A 438 3.35 30.73 1.66
CA SER A 438 4.70 30.44 1.19
C SER A 438 4.84 30.31 -0.33
N PHE A 439 3.75 30.19 -1.09
CA PHE A 439 3.77 29.98 -2.55
C PHE A 439 4.53 31.07 -3.31
N GLY A 440 4.57 32.30 -2.77
CA GLY A 440 5.37 33.41 -3.32
C GLY A 440 6.88 33.14 -3.37
N ARG A 441 7.39 32.13 -2.65
CA ARG A 441 8.81 31.75 -2.60
C ARG A 441 9.26 30.87 -3.77
N LEU A 442 8.33 30.45 -4.64
CA LEU A 442 8.61 29.64 -5.83
C LEU A 442 9.22 30.50 -6.96
N HIS A 443 10.40 31.06 -6.74
CA HIS A 443 11.05 32.02 -7.64
C HIS A 443 11.31 31.42 -9.03
N ASN A 444 11.68 30.14 -9.10
CA ASN A 444 12.00 29.44 -10.34
C ASN A 444 10.79 28.91 -11.13
N LEU A 445 9.56 29.05 -10.59
CA LEU A 445 8.36 28.53 -11.26
C LEU A 445 8.09 29.31 -12.56
N THR A 446 7.94 28.61 -13.67
CA THR A 446 7.76 29.20 -15.01
C THR A 446 6.43 28.81 -15.64
N LYS A 447 5.91 27.63 -15.31
CA LYS A 447 4.62 27.12 -15.76
C LYS A 447 3.78 26.73 -14.56
N LEU A 448 2.56 27.25 -14.52
CA LEU A 448 1.57 26.96 -13.49
C LEU A 448 0.23 26.76 -14.16
N ASN A 449 -0.40 25.61 -13.91
CA ASN A 449 -1.76 25.34 -14.31
C ASN A 449 -2.64 25.16 -13.06
N LEU A 450 -3.64 26.02 -12.92
CA LEU A 450 -4.64 26.00 -11.83
C LEU A 450 -6.07 25.82 -12.37
N GLU A 451 -6.23 25.53 -13.66
CA GLU A 451 -7.56 25.42 -14.27
C GLU A 451 -8.43 24.41 -13.53
N GLN A 452 -9.76 24.62 -13.54
CA GLN A 452 -10.71 23.70 -12.91
C GLN A 452 -10.43 23.46 -11.40
N ASN A 453 -10.14 24.54 -10.66
CA ASN A 453 -10.11 24.56 -9.21
C ASN A 453 -10.99 25.70 -8.67
N PRO A 454 -11.63 25.55 -7.49
CA PRO A 454 -12.38 26.60 -6.83
C PRO A 454 -11.45 27.56 -6.04
N VAL A 455 -10.41 28.09 -6.70
CA VAL A 455 -9.40 28.94 -6.03
C VAL A 455 -10.02 30.29 -5.62
N GLU A 456 -10.03 30.55 -4.32
CA GLU A 456 -10.42 31.82 -3.71
C GLU A 456 -9.20 32.70 -3.41
N VAL A 457 -8.06 32.06 -3.09
CA VAL A 457 -6.80 32.72 -2.78
C VAL A 457 -5.68 32.12 -3.64
N PRO A 458 -5.09 32.86 -4.59
CA PRO A 458 -5.35 34.27 -4.93
C PRO A 458 -6.72 34.47 -5.64
N PRO A 459 -7.30 35.68 -5.59
CA PRO A 459 -8.57 35.97 -6.26
C PRO A 459 -8.52 35.67 -7.77
N MET A 460 -9.63 35.23 -8.34
CA MET A 460 -9.71 34.80 -9.74
C MET A 460 -9.23 35.83 -10.77
N HIS A 461 -9.33 37.13 -10.49
CA HIS A 461 -8.79 38.15 -11.39
C HIS A 461 -7.25 38.10 -11.44
N VAL A 462 -6.58 37.89 -10.31
CA VAL A 462 -5.13 37.69 -10.22
C VAL A 462 -4.72 36.40 -10.93
N VAL A 463 -5.51 35.33 -10.77
CA VAL A 463 -5.28 34.07 -11.48
C VAL A 463 -5.35 34.28 -13.00
N GLY A 464 -6.32 35.08 -13.47
CA GLY A 464 -6.50 35.42 -14.88
C GLY A 464 -5.39 36.29 -15.48
N GLU A 465 -4.71 37.11 -14.67
CA GLU A 465 -3.52 37.88 -15.07
C GLU A 465 -2.25 37.02 -15.24
N GLY A 466 -2.29 35.79 -14.71
CA GLY A 466 -1.26 34.77 -14.91
C GLY A 466 -0.21 34.69 -13.79
N LEU A 467 0.80 33.86 -14.02
CA LEU A 467 1.75 33.43 -12.99
C LEU A 467 2.48 34.59 -12.27
N GLN A 468 2.86 35.65 -12.98
CA GLN A 468 3.59 36.76 -12.36
C GLN A 468 2.72 37.55 -11.38
N ALA A 469 1.44 37.74 -11.71
CA ALA A 469 0.48 38.38 -10.81
C ALA A 469 0.22 37.51 -9.58
N ILE A 470 0.05 36.20 -9.77
CA ILE A 470 -0.09 35.23 -8.67
C ILE A 470 1.12 35.29 -7.73
N LYS A 471 2.35 35.24 -8.28
CA LYS A 471 3.57 35.33 -7.47
C LYS A 471 3.62 36.65 -6.69
N GLY A 472 3.38 37.78 -7.37
CA GLY A 472 3.39 39.10 -6.73
C GLY A 472 2.38 39.20 -5.59
N PHE A 473 1.14 38.74 -5.81
CA PHE A 473 0.10 38.72 -4.79
C PHE A 473 0.48 37.84 -3.60
N MET A 474 0.96 36.62 -3.84
CA MET A 474 1.33 35.71 -2.75
C MET A 474 2.57 36.19 -1.99
N SER A 475 3.56 36.76 -2.68
CA SER A 475 4.75 37.34 -2.05
C SER A 475 4.40 38.55 -1.18
N GLN A 476 3.52 39.45 -1.64
CA GLN A 476 3.07 40.59 -0.85
C GLN A 476 2.30 40.12 0.38
N ARG A 477 1.36 39.18 0.19
CA ARG A 477 0.58 38.59 1.29
C ARG A 477 1.48 37.95 2.35
N TRP A 478 2.55 37.27 1.95
CA TRP A 478 3.54 36.72 2.87
C TRP A 478 4.28 37.81 3.67
N ILE A 479 4.67 38.91 3.02
CA ILE A 479 5.31 40.05 3.69
C ILE A 479 4.36 40.68 4.72
N ASP A 480 3.10 40.92 4.34
CA ASP A 480 2.09 41.50 5.21
C ASP A 480 1.88 40.65 6.49
N ILE A 481 1.90 39.32 6.35
CA ILE A 481 1.79 38.37 7.47
C ILE A 481 3.00 38.48 8.40
N LEU A 482 4.22 38.52 7.84
CA LEU A 482 5.45 38.67 8.63
C LEU A 482 5.48 39.99 9.40
N GLU A 483 5.08 41.10 8.77
CA GLU A 483 4.98 42.41 9.42
C GLU A 483 3.93 42.40 10.55
N GLU A 484 2.80 41.72 10.35
CA GLU A 484 1.77 41.57 11.38
C GLU A 484 2.26 40.73 12.58
N GLU A 485 2.99 39.64 12.33
CA GLU A 485 3.59 38.81 13.37
C GLU A 485 4.67 39.55 14.16
N GLU A 486 5.52 40.33 13.50
CA GLU A 486 6.53 41.17 14.16
C GLU A 486 5.86 42.22 15.04
N ARG A 487 4.78 42.84 14.55
CA ARG A 487 3.98 43.79 15.33
C ARG A 487 3.34 43.14 16.55
N LYS A 488 2.78 41.93 16.42
CA LYS A 488 2.20 41.15 17.53
C LYS A 488 3.26 40.80 18.57
N THR A 489 4.42 40.31 18.13
CA THR A 489 5.55 39.96 19.00
C THR A 489 6.04 41.19 19.77
N THR A 490 6.15 42.34 19.09
CA THR A 490 6.55 43.61 19.73
C THR A 490 5.52 44.08 20.74
N GLN A 491 4.22 43.94 20.46
CA GLN A 491 3.15 44.25 21.40
C GLN A 491 3.15 43.33 22.62
N GLU A 492 3.35 42.02 22.44
CA GLU A 492 3.45 41.05 23.53
C GLU A 492 4.66 41.30 24.44
N VAL A 493 5.81 41.65 23.86
CA VAL A 493 7.02 42.06 24.61
C VAL A 493 6.77 43.33 25.41
N GLN A 494 5.97 44.26 24.88
CA GLN A 494 5.64 45.51 25.54
C GLN A 494 4.59 45.33 26.66
N GLU A 495 3.67 44.38 26.52
CA GLU A 495 2.67 44.03 27.55
C GLU A 495 3.24 43.13 28.66
N GLN A 496 4.23 42.28 28.37
CA GLN A 496 4.92 41.44 29.39
C GLN A 496 6.14 42.12 30.03
N GLY A 497 6.44 43.36 29.62
CA GLY A 497 7.58 44.16 30.07
C GLY A 497 7.60 44.58 31.54
N GLU A 498 6.62 44.18 32.38
CA GLU A 498 6.70 44.38 33.82
C GLU A 498 7.26 43.18 34.61
N ASN A 499 7.41 41.97 34.04
CA ASN A 499 8.08 40.86 34.74
C ASN A 499 8.69 39.83 33.78
N GLY A 500 10.02 39.89 33.57
CA GLY A 500 10.77 38.74 33.05
C GLY A 500 11.74 39.01 31.89
N TRP A 501 12.65 39.96 32.01
CA TRP A 501 13.65 40.29 30.98
C TRP A 501 14.64 39.13 30.64
N LEU A 502 14.72 38.04 31.42
CA LEU A 502 15.85 37.09 31.31
C LEU A 502 15.56 35.71 30.70
N THR A 503 14.37 35.44 30.17
CA THR A 503 14.15 34.15 29.49
C THR A 503 13.38 34.31 28.19
N ARG A 504 14.12 34.09 27.09
CA ARG A 504 13.69 33.63 25.74
C ARG A 504 13.71 34.69 24.63
N THR A 505 14.80 34.71 23.86
CA THR A 505 14.72 34.92 22.40
C THR A 505 16.02 34.49 21.70
N THR A 506 16.17 33.20 21.39
CA THR A 506 17.19 32.74 20.42
C THR A 506 16.74 31.54 19.57
N SER A 507 15.45 31.18 19.54
CA SER A 507 15.03 29.96 18.84
C SER A 507 14.75 30.13 17.34
N TRP A 508 14.60 31.35 16.81
CA TRP A 508 14.34 31.56 15.37
C TRP A 508 15.52 32.17 14.59
N LEU A 509 16.43 32.90 15.26
CA LEU A 509 17.65 33.44 14.65
C LEU A 509 18.59 32.38 14.07
N LYS A 510 18.42 31.10 14.43
CA LYS A 510 19.28 30.01 13.95
C LYS A 510 18.89 29.47 12.56
N ASN A 511 17.69 29.73 12.07
CA ASN A 511 17.25 29.28 10.73
C ASN A 511 17.25 30.41 9.68
N VAL A 512 17.30 31.67 10.10
CA VAL A 512 17.24 32.82 9.17
C VAL A 512 18.63 33.36 8.82
N SER A 513 19.68 33.06 9.62
CA SER A 513 21.01 33.64 9.40
C SER A 513 21.88 32.96 8.34
N GLU A 514 21.43 31.90 7.65
CA GLU A 514 22.21 31.27 6.57
C GLU A 514 21.86 31.75 5.15
N ASN A 515 20.79 32.54 4.93
CA ASN A 515 20.40 32.97 3.58
C ASN A 515 20.27 34.50 3.36
N VAL A 516 20.46 35.33 4.39
CA VAL A 516 20.28 36.79 4.26
C VAL A 516 21.56 37.54 3.87
N THR A 517 22.73 36.89 3.88
CA THR A 517 24.02 37.57 3.64
C THR A 517 24.44 37.67 2.17
N GLU A 518 23.58 37.31 1.20
CA GLU A 518 23.89 37.43 -0.24
C GLU A 518 23.01 38.44 -0.99
N MET A 519 21.99 39.02 -0.34
CA MET A 519 20.99 39.87 -1.03
C MET A 519 21.20 41.38 -0.90
N ILE A 520 22.28 41.83 -0.25
CA ILE A 520 22.63 43.26 -0.18
C ILE A 520 24.05 43.49 -0.70
N MET A 521 24.28 43.25 -1.99
CA MET A 521 25.44 43.80 -2.70
C MET A 521 25.09 44.29 -4.11
N SER A 522 25.00 45.62 -4.20
CA SER A 522 25.31 46.49 -5.35
C SER A 522 24.23 46.71 -6.42
N PRO A 523 24.12 47.98 -6.87
CA PRO A 523 24.87 48.34 -8.07
C PRO A 523 25.97 49.40 -7.81
N LYS A 524 27.15 49.16 -8.41
CA LYS A 524 28.26 50.10 -8.63
C LYS A 524 27.76 51.33 -9.40
N THR A 525 28.19 52.60 -9.27
CA THR A 525 29.38 53.34 -8.74
C THR A 525 29.17 54.84 -9.14
N PRO A 526 30.10 55.82 -8.97
CA PRO A 526 30.88 56.29 -7.81
C PRO A 526 30.77 57.84 -7.62
N LYS A 527 31.46 58.41 -6.60
CA LYS A 527 31.59 59.84 -6.17
C LYS A 527 30.65 60.19 -5.01
N GLU A 528 31.03 60.78 -3.89
CA GLU A 528 32.25 61.41 -3.35
C GLU A 528 32.09 61.26 -1.81
N ALA A 529 33.04 60.65 -1.11
CA ALA A 529 34.02 61.35 -0.27
C ALA A 529 33.42 62.33 0.78
N TYR A 530 33.71 62.02 2.05
CA TYR A 530 33.80 62.87 3.25
C TYR A 530 32.59 62.98 4.22
N LEU A 531 32.88 62.45 5.43
CA LEU A 531 32.80 63.13 6.74
C LEU A 531 31.76 62.61 7.77
N ASN A 532 32.22 61.68 8.61
CA ASN A 532 32.23 61.73 10.08
C ASN A 532 31.02 62.24 10.89
N GLN A 533 30.62 61.34 11.81
CA GLN A 533 30.63 61.55 13.27
C GLN A 533 29.40 62.17 13.95
N GLN A 534 28.83 61.36 14.87
CA GLN A 534 28.06 61.72 16.07
C GLN A 534 26.80 62.56 15.88
N LEU A 535 25.64 61.91 16.06
CA LEU A 535 24.72 62.13 17.19
C LEU A 535 23.69 61.00 17.27
#